data_AF-A0A837RD65-F1
#
_entry.id   AF-A0A837RD65-F1
#
_cell.length_a   1.000
_cell.length_b   1.000
_cell.length_c   1.000
_cell.angle_alpha   90.00
_cell.angle_beta   90.00
_cell.angle_gamma   90.00
#
_symmetry.space_group_name_H-M   'P 1'
#
loop_
_entity.id
_entity.type
_entity.pdbx_description
1 polymer ?
#
loop_
_entity_poly.entity_id
_entity_poly.type
_entity_poly.pdbx_seq_one_letter_code
_entity_poly.pdbx_strand_id
1 'polypeptide(L)'
;MILDHIDPYSDKLQSLQQLRVTIEIGMDIQIKIHDTEWYIGPLQGKRLISKNNGDFMHMFETDNPDEVLNYVIDGQRIRDQWRDVVIVSM
;
A
#
# COMPACT_ATOMS: atom_id res chain seq x y z
N MET A 1 4.15 14.68 -16.13
CA MET A 1 4.46 13.24 -16.07
C MET A 1 5.00 13.01 -14.66
N ILE A 2 4.28 12.32 -13.78
CA ILE A 2 4.62 12.22 -12.32
C ILE A 2 5.58 11.04 -12.05
N LEU A 3 6.02 10.34 -13.11
CA LEU A 3 6.83 9.12 -13.01
C LEU A 3 8.35 9.38 -12.95
N ASP A 4 8.82 10.63 -13.14
CA ASP A 4 10.25 10.95 -13.27
C ASP A 4 11.03 11.05 -11.94
N HIS A 5 10.39 10.75 -10.80
CA HIS A 5 10.99 10.83 -9.46
C HIS A 5 10.89 9.54 -8.64
N ILE A 6 10.67 8.40 -9.30
CA ILE A 6 10.80 7.09 -8.67
C ILE A 6 12.28 6.69 -8.82
N ASP A 7 13.03 6.70 -7.72
CA ASP A 7 14.33 6.04 -7.69
C ASP A 7 14.09 4.52 -7.75
N PRO A 8 14.45 3.84 -8.86
CA PRO A 8 14.16 2.42 -9.03
C PRO A 8 15.01 1.52 -8.12
N TYR A 9 15.98 2.09 -7.39
CA TYR A 9 16.83 1.39 -6.43
C TYR A 9 16.49 1.69 -4.96
N SER A 10 15.47 2.52 -4.71
CA SER A 10 15.01 2.84 -3.36
C SER A 10 13.76 2.04 -3.02
N ASP A 11 13.90 1.09 -2.10
CA ASP A 11 12.78 0.36 -1.49
C ASP A 11 11.88 1.28 -0.63
N LYS A 12 12.27 2.54 -0.44
CA LYS A 12 11.53 3.56 0.30
C LYS A 12 10.74 4.48 -0.62
N LEU A 13 9.52 4.80 -0.17
CA LEU A 13 8.67 5.82 -0.78
C LEU A 13 9.27 7.21 -0.60
N GLN A 14 9.29 7.99 -1.68
CA GLN A 14 9.72 9.38 -1.67
C GLN A 14 8.58 10.33 -1.26
N SER A 15 7.32 9.90 -1.41
CA SER A 15 6.15 10.68 -0.99
C SER A 15 4.91 9.80 -0.76
N LEU A 16 3.95 10.32 0.01
CA LEU A 16 2.61 9.73 0.12
C LEU A 16 1.92 9.63 -1.26
N GLN A 17 2.15 10.60 -2.15
CA GLN A 17 1.58 10.59 -3.49
C GLN A 17 2.07 9.40 -4.31
N GLN A 18 3.34 9.00 -4.15
CA GLN A 18 3.88 7.80 -4.80
C GLN A 18 3.11 6.55 -4.36
N LEU A 19 2.91 6.37 -3.05
CA LEU A 19 2.13 5.24 -2.52
C LEU A 19 0.68 5.26 -3.05
N ARG A 20 0.04 6.44 -3.04
CA ARG A 20 -1.31 6.60 -3.57
C ARG A 20 -1.39 6.17 -5.03
N VAL A 21 -0.45 6.64 -5.87
CA VAL A 21 -0.40 6.31 -7.30
C VAL A 21 -0.17 4.81 -7.51
N THR A 22 0.74 4.18 -6.76
CA THR A 22 0.99 2.74 -6.86
C THR A 22 -0.26 1.90 -6.54
N ILE A 23 -1.03 2.31 -5.54
CA ILE A 23 -2.32 1.69 -5.21
C ILE A 23 -3.37 1.98 -6.30
N GLU A 24 -3.37 3.20 -6.85
CA GLU A 24 -4.30 3.66 -7.89
C GLU A 24 -4.16 2.90 -9.21
N ILE A 25 -2.93 2.64 -9.65
CA ILE A 25 -2.65 1.86 -10.86
C ILE A 25 -2.96 0.36 -10.71
N GLY A 26 -3.36 -0.08 -9.51
CA GLY A 26 -3.77 -1.45 -9.24
C GLY A 26 -2.63 -2.46 -9.27
N MET A 27 -1.41 -2.02 -8.97
CA MET A 27 -0.28 -2.95 -8.81
C MET A 27 -0.46 -3.75 -7.53
N ASP A 28 -0.08 -5.03 -7.62
CA ASP A 28 0.10 -5.90 -6.48
C ASP A 28 1.35 -5.47 -5.72
N ILE A 29 1.19 -4.90 -4.53
CA ILE A 29 2.31 -4.42 -3.72
C ILE A 29 2.41 -5.17 -2.41
N GLN A 30 3.63 -5.58 -2.09
CA GLN A 30 3.98 -6.03 -0.76
C GLN A 30 4.67 -4.88 -0.05
N ILE A 31 4.12 -4.48 1.09
CA ILE A 31 4.67 -3.43 1.94
C ILE A 31 5.03 -3.97 3.31
N LYS A 32 5.98 -3.33 3.99
CA LYS A 32 6.35 -3.63 5.37
C LYS A 32 6.10 -2.40 6.23
N ILE A 33 5.37 -2.58 7.34
CA ILE A 33 5.08 -1.55 8.37
C ILE A 33 5.39 -2.19 9.73
N HIS A 34 6.25 -1.56 10.54
CA HIS A 34 6.62 -2.02 11.89
C HIS A 34 6.88 -3.54 11.99
N ASP A 35 7.70 -4.06 11.08
CA ASP A 35 8.05 -5.49 10.97
C ASP A 35 6.96 -6.47 10.51
N THR A 36 5.76 -5.99 10.21
CA THR A 36 4.71 -6.79 9.60
C THR A 36 4.63 -6.54 8.10
N GLU A 37 4.63 -7.62 7.31
CA GLU A 37 4.39 -7.56 5.88
C GLU A 37 2.90 -7.62 5.56
N TRP A 38 2.50 -6.76 4.65
CA TRP A 38 1.14 -6.61 4.17
C TRP A 38 1.14 -6.62 2.65
N TYR A 39 0.13 -7.26 2.08
CA TYR A 39 -0.12 -7.25 0.66
C TYR A 39 -1.33 -6.37 0.35
N ILE A 40 -1.21 -5.51 -0.64
CA ILE A 40 -2.27 -4.65 -1.17
C ILE A 40 -2.40 -4.94 -2.66
N GLY A 41 -3.61 -5.20 -3.14
CA GLY A 41 -3.83 -5.48 -4.55
C GLY A 41 -5.30 -5.42 -4.93
N PRO A 42 -5.61 -5.44 -6.24
CA PRO A 42 -6.97 -5.55 -6.73
C PRO A 42 -7.51 -6.98 -6.59
N LEU A 43 -8.75 -7.13 -6.15
CA LEU A 43 -9.49 -8.38 -6.16
C LEU A 43 -10.95 -8.12 -6.50
N GLN A 44 -11.42 -8.72 -7.59
CA GLN A 44 -12.81 -8.64 -8.06
C GLN A 44 -13.34 -7.20 -8.23
N GLY A 45 -12.50 -6.29 -8.74
CA GLY A 45 -12.88 -4.88 -8.96
C GLY A 45 -12.92 -4.03 -7.68
N LYS A 46 -12.39 -4.56 -6.57
CA LYS A 46 -12.19 -3.86 -5.30
C LYS A 46 -10.72 -3.91 -4.93
N ARG A 47 -10.30 -3.11 -3.95
CA ARG A 47 -8.99 -3.29 -3.32
C ARG A 47 -9.07 -4.25 -2.15
N LEU A 48 -7.96 -4.87 -1.83
CA LEU A 48 -7.79 -5.62 -0.60
C LEU A 48 -6.50 -5.22 0.12
N ILE A 49 -6.49 -5.46 1.43
CA ILE A 49 -5.26 -5.53 2.22
C ILE A 49 -5.26 -6.86 2.98
N SER A 50 -4.13 -7.55 2.98
CA SER A 50 -3.98 -8.84 3.66
C SER A 50 -2.62 -8.96 4.35
N LYS A 51 -2.51 -9.85 5.32
CA LYS A 51 -1.24 -10.23 5.96
C LYS A 51 -1.21 -11.72 6.25
N ASN A 52 -0.03 -12.23 6.63
CA ASN A 52 0.17 -13.63 7.03
C ASN A 52 -0.33 -14.60 5.96
N ASN A 53 0.08 -14.42 4.70
CA ASN A 53 -0.33 -15.27 3.57
C ASN A 53 -1.86 -15.43 3.40
N GLY A 54 -2.63 -14.43 3.80
CA GLY A 54 -4.09 -14.41 3.67
C GLY A 54 -4.87 -14.82 4.92
N ASP A 55 -4.21 -15.16 6.04
CA ASP A 55 -4.89 -15.45 7.31
C ASP A 55 -5.72 -14.25 7.80
N PHE A 56 -5.30 -13.04 7.44
CA PHE A 56 -6.11 -11.84 7.56
C PHE A 56 -6.30 -11.22 6.18
N MET A 57 -7.54 -10.88 5.88
CA MET A 57 -7.91 -10.17 4.65
C MET A 57 -9.02 -9.17 4.96
N HIS A 58 -8.85 -7.96 4.45
CA HIS A 58 -9.88 -6.94 4.43
C HIS A 58 -10.10 -6.50 2.98
N MET A 59 -11.34 -6.63 2.52
CA MET A 59 -11.77 -6.17 1.20
C MET A 59 -12.47 -4.83 1.36
N PHE A 60 -12.02 -3.84 0.62
CA PHE A 60 -12.59 -2.50 0.62
C PHE A 60 -13.92 -2.48 -0.14
N GLU A 61 -14.79 -1.52 0.17
CA GLU A 61 -16.10 -1.43 -0.48
C GLU A 61 -15.98 -0.93 -1.91
N THR A 62 -15.00 -0.05 -2.14
CA THR A 62 -14.76 0.59 -3.43
C THR A 62 -13.34 0.35 -3.94
N ASP A 63 -13.12 0.69 -5.20
CA ASP A 63 -11.79 0.82 -5.78
C ASP A 63 -11.25 2.25 -5.57
N ASN A 64 -11.37 2.82 -4.37
CA ASN A 64 -10.75 4.11 -4.01
C ASN A 64 -9.41 3.92 -3.25
N PRO A 65 -8.26 4.46 -3.74
CA PRO A 65 -6.97 4.32 -3.05
C PRO A 65 -6.99 4.93 -1.64
N ASP A 66 -7.82 5.95 -1.45
CA ASP A 66 -7.91 6.64 -0.17
C ASP A 66 -8.48 5.75 0.94
N GLU A 67 -9.29 4.74 0.63
CA GLU A 67 -9.76 3.77 1.63
C GLU A 67 -8.59 2.95 2.20
N VAL A 68 -7.70 2.47 1.32
CA VAL A 68 -6.47 1.78 1.73
C VAL A 68 -5.60 2.71 2.57
N LEU A 69 -5.37 3.94 2.09
CA LEU A 69 -4.54 4.91 2.81
C LEU A 69 -5.13 5.35 4.15
N ASN A 70 -6.44 5.25 4.35
CA ASN A 70 -7.12 5.53 5.62
C ASN A 70 -7.21 4.30 6.54
N TYR A 71 -6.86 3.11 6.06
CA TYR A 71 -6.87 1.89 6.85
C TYR A 71 -5.90 2.01 8.03
N VAL A 72 -6.32 1.51 9.19
CA VAL A 72 -5.58 1.64 10.45
C VAL A 72 -4.78 0.38 10.71
N ILE A 73 -3.45 0.51 10.77
CA ILE A 73 -2.50 -0.53 11.17
C ILE A 73 -1.79 -0.04 12.41
N ASP A 74 -1.78 -0.86 13.46
CA ASP A 74 -1.15 -0.56 14.75
C ASP A 74 -1.59 0.79 15.37
N GLY A 75 -2.87 1.14 15.18
CA GLY A 75 -3.47 2.36 15.72
C GLY A 75 -3.20 3.64 14.91
N GLN A 76 -2.47 3.57 13.80
CA GLN A 76 -2.23 4.70 12.91
C GLN A 76 -2.72 4.41 11.48
N ARG A 77 -3.17 5.45 10.76
CA ARG A 77 -3.54 5.27 9.35
C ARG A 77 -2.29 5.07 8.51
N ILE A 78 -2.37 4.26 7.46
CA ILE A 78 -1.25 4.07 6.51
C ILE A 78 -0.71 5.41 6.01
N ARG A 79 -1.60 6.37 5.68
CA ARG A 79 -1.19 7.71 5.24
C ARG A 79 -0.44 8.54 6.28
N ASP A 80 -0.59 8.24 7.57
CA ASP A 80 0.07 8.99 8.63
C ASP A 80 1.46 8.41 8.92
N GLN A 81 1.65 7.11 8.68
CA GLN A 81 2.91 6.37 8.84
C GLN A 81 3.60 6.01 7.52
N TRP A 82 3.27 6.71 6.42
CA TRP A 82 3.77 6.39 5.08
C TRP A 82 5.30 6.41 4.95
N ARG A 83 5.99 7.14 5.84
CA ARG A 83 7.47 7.22 5.86
C ARG A 83 8.12 5.93 6.36
N ASP A 84 7.37 5.13 7.11
CA ASP A 84 7.82 3.85 7.66
C ASP A 84 7.46 2.67 6.75
N VAL A 85 6.70 2.94 5.68
CA VAL A 85 6.35 1.96 4.65
C VAL A 85 7.57 1.69 3.77
N VAL A 86 7.97 0.43 3.72
CA VAL A 86 8.97 -0.10 2.79
C VAL A 86 8.25 -0.96 1.75
N ILE A 87 8.56 -0.77 0.47
CA ILE A 87 8.07 -1.64 -0.59
C ILE A 87 9.01 -2.84 -0.67
N VAL A 88 8.47 -4.03 -0.42
CA VAL A 88 9.20 -5.30 -0.44
C VAL A 88 9.23 -5.89 -1.85
N SER A 89 8.11 -5.79 -2.56
CA SER A 89 7.99 -6.19 -3.96
C SER A 89 6.80 -5.49 -4.64
N MET A 90 6.89 -5.39 -5.96
CA MET A 90 5.86 -4.89 -6.87
C MET A 90 5.62 -5.87 -8.01
#